data_AF-A0AAV4B3R6-F1
#
_entry.id   AF-A0AAV4B3R6-F1
#
_cell.length_a   1.000
_cell.length_b   1.000
_cell.length_c   1.000
_cell.angle_alpha   90.00
_cell.angle_beta   90.00
_cell.angle_gamma   90.00
#
_symmetry.space_group_name_H-M   'P 1'
#
loop_
_entity.id
_entity.type
_entity.pdbx_description
1 polymer ?
#
loop_
_entity_poly.entity_id
_entity_poly.type
_entity_poly.pdbx_seq_one_letter_code
_entity_poly.pdbx_strand_id
1 'polypeptide(L)'
;MTWKHLSSPVTKKFKVQRSAAKVMATVFWDAKGVILLDILPQVDCPRPATNCLHETFNRVVEHLGCLGCQLGCQPGYVMTANPKHDVRDGHLMGTYDYMNITIPMSKNVSEPQWLCLPGDSCPWGFFASKIGATDACSYCGEGCRSCQSYGHCDHCVMGYRLTKTQLPGGREASLCISSGGEFYQDSNGEERK
;
A
#
# COMPACT_ATOMS: atom_id res chain seq x y z
N MET A 1 3.01 53.22 -22.04
CA MET A 1 4.24 52.80 -22.74
C MET A 1 5.36 52.86 -21.70
N THR A 2 5.83 51.70 -21.24
CA THR A 2 6.78 51.63 -20.12
C THR A 2 8.18 51.49 -20.68
N TRP A 3 9.01 52.53 -20.55
CA TRP A 3 10.42 52.49 -20.96
C TRP A 3 11.15 51.41 -20.15
N LYS A 4 11.75 50.44 -20.84
CA LYS A 4 12.63 49.43 -20.22
C LYS A 4 14.07 49.76 -20.57
N HIS A 5 14.95 49.67 -19.57
CA HIS A 5 16.39 49.86 -19.73
C HIS A 5 16.98 48.76 -20.62
N LEU A 6 17.97 49.07 -21.47
CA LEU A 6 18.57 48.10 -22.40
C LEU A 6 19.21 46.89 -21.69
N SER A 7 19.67 47.06 -20.44
CA SER A 7 20.22 45.96 -19.62
C SER A 7 19.19 45.25 -18.75
N SER A 8 17.90 45.58 -18.90
CA SER A 8 16.84 44.95 -18.10
C SER A 8 16.67 43.49 -18.54
N PRO A 9 16.76 42.51 -17.62
CA PRO A 9 16.58 41.11 -17.96
C PRO A 9 15.19 40.90 -18.58
N VAL A 10 15.18 40.40 -19.81
CA VAL A 10 13.93 40.10 -20.52
C VAL A 10 13.23 38.98 -19.77
N THR A 11 11.96 39.18 -19.44
CA THR A 11 11.11 38.16 -18.82
C THR A 11 11.01 36.98 -19.78
N LYS A 12 11.83 35.93 -19.57
CA LYS A 12 11.71 34.68 -20.31
C LYS A 12 10.32 34.11 -20.03
N LYS A 13 9.44 34.16 -21.03
CA LYS A 13 8.14 33.50 -20.94
C LYS A 13 8.41 32.00 -20.80
N PHE A 14 8.05 31.43 -19.65
CA PHE A 14 8.08 29.99 -19.45
C PHE A 14 7.19 29.33 -20.51
N LYS A 15 7.80 28.50 -21.36
CA LYS A 15 7.08 27.69 -22.33
C LYS A 15 6.58 26.45 -21.59
N VAL A 16 5.31 26.43 -21.22
CA VAL A 16 4.67 25.24 -20.64
C VAL A 16 4.42 24.26 -21.79
N GLN A 17 5.18 23.17 -21.82
CA GLN A 17 4.91 22.07 -22.74
C GLN A 17 3.88 21.13 -22.10
N ARG A 18 2.78 20.85 -22.79
CA ARG A 18 1.82 19.84 -22.34
C ARG A 18 2.39 18.44 -22.63
N SER A 19 2.42 17.65 -21.57
CA SER A 19 2.71 16.21 -21.45
C SER A 19 4.15 15.72 -21.72
N ALA A 20 4.79 15.24 -20.65
CA ALA A 20 5.54 13.98 -20.62
C ALA A 20 5.76 13.63 -19.13
N ALA A 21 4.94 12.71 -18.57
CA ALA A 21 4.96 12.24 -17.18
C ALA A 21 4.84 13.33 -16.08
N LYS A 22 3.91 13.17 -15.13
CA LYS A 22 3.88 14.03 -13.94
C LYS A 22 5.01 13.59 -13.00
N VAL A 23 6.17 14.23 -13.11
CA VAL A 23 7.31 13.99 -12.24
C VAL A 23 7.14 14.77 -10.93
N MET A 24 7.33 14.09 -9.80
CA MET A 24 7.50 14.76 -8.51
C MET A 24 8.97 15.15 -8.38
N ALA A 25 9.23 16.45 -8.29
CA ALA A 25 10.59 16.97 -8.15
C ALA A 25 10.68 17.93 -6.96
N THR A 26 11.73 17.75 -6.17
CA THR A 26 12.14 18.72 -5.15
C THR A 26 13.21 19.60 -5.78
N VAL A 27 12.92 20.89 -5.93
CA VAL A 27 13.82 21.85 -6.58
C VAL A 27 14.25 22.91 -5.59
N PHE A 28 15.55 23.03 -5.33
CA PHE A 28 16.15 24.18 -4.64
C PHE A 28 16.86 25.06 -5.66
N TRP A 29 16.70 26.38 -5.57
CA TRP A 29 17.39 27.34 -6.44
C TRP A 29 17.76 28.64 -5.70
N ASP A 30 18.76 29.35 -6.21
CA ASP A 30 19.13 30.71 -5.79
C ASP A 30 19.08 31.71 -6.96
N ALA A 31 19.65 32.90 -6.75
CA ALA A 31 19.73 33.95 -7.77
C ALA A 31 20.60 33.58 -9.00
N LYS A 32 21.43 32.53 -8.91
CA LYS A 32 22.30 32.04 -9.98
C LYS A 32 21.67 30.87 -10.74
N GLY A 33 20.74 30.12 -10.12
CA GLY A 33 19.98 29.07 -10.77
C GLY A 33 19.60 27.93 -9.84
N VAL A 34 19.25 26.78 -10.43
CA VAL A 34 18.91 25.56 -9.68
C VAL A 34 20.16 25.01 -8.97
N ILE A 35 20.07 24.85 -7.65
CA ILE A 35 21.12 24.29 -6.79
C ILE A 35 20.94 22.77 -6.65
N LEU A 36 19.70 22.32 -6.46
CA LEU A 36 19.37 20.90 -6.32
C LEU A 36 18.10 20.61 -7.12
N LEU A 37 18.16 19.54 -7.90
CA LEU A 37 16.99 18.95 -8.54
C LEU A 37 16.99 17.48 -8.17
N ASP A 38 16.09 17.11 -7.27
CA ASP A 38 15.84 15.71 -6.93
C ASP A 38 14.54 15.26 -7.59
N ILE A 39 14.62 14.18 -8.36
CA ILE A 39 13.51 13.62 -9.13
C ILE A 39 13.23 12.25 -8.55
N LEU A 40 12.05 12.10 -7.93
CA LEU A 40 11.62 10.79 -7.43
C LEU A 40 11.48 9.82 -8.61
N PRO A 41 12.12 8.64 -8.56
CA PRO A 41 12.00 7.64 -9.61
C PRO A 41 10.54 7.23 -9.75
N GLN A 42 10.01 7.34 -10.98
CA GLN A 42 8.66 6.90 -11.29
C GLN A 42 8.74 5.47 -11.83
N VAL A 43 8.63 4.51 -10.91
CA VAL A 43 8.61 3.08 -11.26
C VAL A 43 7.17 2.60 -11.20
N ASP A 44 6.60 2.22 -12.34
CA ASP A 44 5.23 1.72 -12.40
C ASP A 44 5.10 0.38 -11.67
N CYS A 45 3.92 0.11 -11.14
CA CYS A 45 3.63 -1.19 -10.55
C CYS A 45 3.65 -2.28 -11.63
N PRO A 46 4.25 -3.46 -11.39
CA PRO A 46 4.20 -4.60 -12.32
C PRO A 46 2.77 -5.01 -12.68
N ARG A 47 1.87 -4.93 -11.70
CA ARG A 47 0.44 -5.18 -11.86
C ARG A 47 -0.30 -3.98 -11.24
N PRO A 48 -0.57 -2.92 -12.03
CA PRO A 48 -1.24 -1.73 -11.51
C PRO A 48 -2.68 -2.06 -11.13
N ALA A 49 -3.20 -1.35 -10.13
CA ALA A 49 -4.61 -1.45 -9.77
C ALA A 49 -5.47 -0.73 -10.82
N THR A 50 -6.64 -1.28 -11.12
CA THR A 50 -7.58 -0.70 -12.09
C THR A 50 -8.73 0.00 -11.37
N ASN A 51 -9.45 0.88 -12.07
CA ASN A 51 -10.62 1.61 -11.55
C ASN A 51 -10.32 2.54 -10.36
N CYS A 52 -9.07 2.97 -10.20
CA CYS A 52 -8.71 4.01 -9.24
C CYS A 52 -9.36 5.34 -9.64
N LEU A 53 -9.75 6.16 -8.65
CA LEU A 53 -10.19 7.53 -8.89
C LEU A 53 -9.04 8.38 -9.48
N HIS A 54 -7.82 8.14 -8.98
CA HIS A 54 -6.59 8.75 -9.46
C HIS A 54 -5.46 7.72 -9.52
N GLU A 55 -4.74 7.69 -10.64
CA GLU A 55 -3.64 6.73 -10.87
C GLU A 55 -2.29 7.18 -10.28
N THR A 56 -2.26 8.31 -9.54
CA THR A 56 -1.03 8.89 -8.97
C THR A 56 -0.20 7.92 -8.14
N PHE A 57 -0.86 6.93 -7.52
CA PHE A 57 -0.25 5.95 -6.64
C PHE A 57 -0.15 4.53 -7.24
N ASN A 58 -0.47 4.36 -8.53
CA ASN A 58 -0.20 3.12 -9.29
C ASN A 58 1.30 2.99 -9.66
N ARG A 59 2.16 3.19 -8.66
CA ARG A 59 3.61 3.13 -8.78
C ARG A 59 4.24 2.55 -7.52
N VAL A 60 5.46 2.06 -7.67
CA VAL A 60 6.30 1.61 -6.58
C VAL A 60 6.87 2.83 -5.86
N VAL A 61 6.70 2.87 -4.55
CA VAL A 61 7.23 3.91 -3.68
C VAL A 61 8.24 3.28 -2.73
N GLU A 62 9.35 3.98 -2.52
CA GLU A 62 10.41 3.57 -1.60
C GLU A 62 9.85 3.24 -0.22
N HIS A 63 10.33 2.15 0.36
CA HIS A 63 9.88 1.62 1.65
C HIS A 63 8.40 1.16 1.74
N LEU A 64 7.58 1.40 0.71
CA LEU A 64 6.14 1.10 0.74
C LEU A 64 5.71 0.07 -0.31
N GLY A 65 6.50 -0.13 -1.38
CA GLY A 65 6.13 -1.02 -2.48
C GLY A 65 5.08 -0.40 -3.40
N CYS A 66 4.31 -1.25 -4.10
CA CYS A 66 3.25 -0.78 -4.99
C CYS A 66 1.99 -0.38 -4.17
N LEU A 67 1.57 0.89 -4.26
CA LEU A 67 0.47 1.40 -3.43
C LEU A 67 -0.93 1.17 -4.03
N GLY A 68 -1.10 1.33 -5.34
CA GLY A 68 -2.41 1.17 -5.99
C GLY A 68 -3.35 2.35 -5.76
N CYS A 69 -4.64 2.07 -5.52
CA CYS A 69 -5.70 3.09 -5.49
C CYS A 69 -5.84 3.84 -4.14
N GLN A 70 -4.78 4.49 -3.65
CA GLN A 70 -4.77 5.19 -2.35
C GLN A 70 -5.79 6.34 -2.19
N LEU A 71 -6.24 6.95 -3.29
CA LEU A 71 -7.18 8.09 -3.26
C LEU A 71 -8.63 7.69 -3.55
N GLY A 72 -8.96 6.41 -3.40
CA GLY A 72 -10.30 5.89 -3.65
C GLY A 72 -10.50 5.38 -5.09
N CYS A 73 -11.75 5.01 -5.37
CA CYS A 73 -12.16 4.29 -6.56
C CYS A 73 -13.16 5.09 -7.41
N GLN A 74 -13.32 4.66 -8.66
CA GLN A 74 -14.39 5.12 -9.53
C GLN A 74 -15.77 4.69 -8.98
N PRO A 75 -16.87 5.37 -9.36
CA PRO A 75 -18.22 4.98 -8.96
C PRO A 75 -18.54 3.51 -9.31
N GLY A 76 -19.20 2.79 -8.40
CA GLY A 76 -19.50 1.36 -8.54
C GLY A 76 -18.35 0.43 -8.11
N TYR A 77 -17.29 0.97 -7.53
CA TYR A 77 -16.17 0.21 -6.98
C TYR A 77 -15.86 0.64 -5.54
N VAL A 78 -15.40 -0.33 -4.75
CA VAL A 78 -15.00 -0.13 -3.35
C VAL A 78 -13.50 -0.38 -3.17
N MET A 79 -12.85 0.54 -2.45
CA MET A 79 -11.42 0.46 -2.15
C MET A 79 -11.16 -0.65 -1.14
N THR A 80 -10.36 -1.64 -1.50
CA THR A 80 -10.16 -2.86 -0.71
C THR A 80 -8.67 -3.15 -0.54
N ALA A 81 -8.25 -3.48 0.69
CA ALA A 81 -6.89 -3.88 0.99
C ALA A 81 -6.55 -5.18 0.24
N ASN A 82 -5.36 -5.30 -0.32
CA ASN A 82 -4.90 -6.52 -0.96
C ASN A 82 -4.09 -7.39 0.01
N PRO A 83 -4.60 -8.56 0.45
CA PRO A 83 -3.87 -9.43 1.38
C PRO A 83 -2.55 -9.95 0.82
N LYS A 84 -2.35 -9.91 -0.50
CA LYS A 84 -1.12 -10.37 -1.18
C LYS A 84 -0.01 -9.32 -1.20
N HIS A 85 -0.30 -8.09 -0.81
CA HIS A 85 0.68 -7.01 -0.75
C HIS A 85 1.71 -7.23 0.36
N ASP A 86 1.27 -7.73 1.52
CA ASP A 86 2.18 -8.07 2.61
C ASP A 86 2.63 -9.52 2.49
N VAL A 87 3.95 -9.74 2.54
CA VAL A 87 4.54 -11.08 2.64
C VAL A 87 4.36 -11.58 4.07
N ARG A 88 3.88 -12.81 4.25
CA ARG A 88 3.58 -13.39 5.57
C ARG A 88 4.61 -14.42 6.07
N ASP A 89 5.57 -14.79 5.22
CA ASP A 89 6.53 -15.85 5.52
C ASP A 89 7.71 -15.35 6.38
N GLY A 90 8.26 -16.27 7.18
CA GLY A 90 9.12 -16.06 8.35
C GLY A 90 10.50 -15.39 8.17
N HIS A 91 10.71 -14.61 7.10
CA HIS A 91 11.91 -13.80 6.93
C HIS A 91 11.58 -12.36 6.49
N LEU A 92 10.80 -11.65 7.33
CA LEU A 92 10.34 -10.27 7.05
C LEU A 92 11.38 -9.17 7.37
N MET A 93 12.58 -9.56 7.80
CA MET A 93 13.65 -8.62 8.16
C MET A 93 14.56 -8.35 6.97
N GLY A 94 14.81 -7.07 6.70
CA GLY A 94 15.71 -6.62 5.63
C GLY A 94 14.98 -5.94 4.48
N THR A 95 15.73 -5.67 3.43
CA THR A 95 15.25 -4.99 2.23
C THR A 95 15.78 -5.69 0.98
N TYR A 96 15.12 -5.48 -0.15
CA TYR A 96 15.58 -5.86 -1.48
C TYR A 96 15.47 -4.65 -2.41
N ASP A 97 16.33 -4.58 -3.40
CA ASP A 97 16.29 -3.51 -4.39
C ASP A 97 15.41 -3.91 -5.57
N TYR A 98 14.53 -3.00 -5.97
CA TYR A 98 13.68 -3.13 -7.14
C TYR A 98 13.80 -1.85 -7.98
N MET A 99 14.38 -1.95 -9.18
CA MET A 99 14.55 -0.80 -10.08
C MET A 99 15.21 0.42 -9.40
N ASN A 100 16.26 0.18 -8.59
CA ASN A 100 16.96 1.19 -7.77
C ASN A 100 16.12 1.82 -6.64
N ILE A 101 15.04 1.17 -6.23
CA ILE A 101 14.23 1.54 -5.07
C ILE A 101 14.38 0.45 -4.01
N THR A 102 14.69 0.83 -2.78
CA THR A 102 14.83 -0.10 -1.66
C THR A 102 13.46 -0.41 -1.04
N ILE A 103 13.07 -1.69 -1.10
CA ILE A 103 11.77 -2.19 -0.64
C ILE A 103 11.94 -3.16 0.54
N PRO A 104 11.12 -3.09 1.60
CA PRO A 104 11.19 -4.04 2.70
C PRO A 104 10.79 -5.44 2.23
N MET A 105 11.45 -6.49 2.72
CA MET A 105 11.09 -7.88 2.39
C MET A 105 9.66 -8.25 2.80
N SER A 106 9.05 -7.49 3.71
CA SER A 106 7.64 -7.61 4.08
C SER A 106 6.65 -7.14 3.02
N LYS A 107 7.12 -6.51 1.93
CA LYS A 107 6.29 -5.93 0.87
C LYS A 107 6.48 -6.65 -0.45
N ASN A 108 5.39 -7.07 -1.07
CA ASN A 108 5.36 -7.66 -2.40
C ASN A 108 5.11 -6.57 -3.45
N VAL A 109 6.17 -6.15 -4.14
CA VAL A 109 6.08 -5.09 -5.17
C VAL A 109 5.18 -5.48 -6.36
N SER A 110 4.95 -6.78 -6.58
CA SER A 110 4.12 -7.26 -7.67
C SER A 110 2.62 -7.16 -7.39
N GLU A 111 2.22 -6.78 -6.18
CA GLU A 111 0.83 -6.68 -5.74
C GLU A 111 0.56 -5.29 -5.17
N PRO A 112 -0.42 -4.54 -5.70
CA PRO A 112 -0.78 -3.23 -5.17
C PRO A 112 -1.39 -3.37 -3.78
N GLN A 113 -1.09 -2.43 -2.88
CA GLN A 113 -1.65 -2.40 -1.53
C GLN A 113 -3.18 -2.23 -1.54
N TRP A 114 -3.70 -1.35 -2.40
CA TRP A 114 -5.12 -1.04 -2.52
C TRP A 114 -5.65 -1.34 -3.91
N LEU A 115 -6.73 -2.10 -3.95
CA LEU A 115 -7.48 -2.48 -5.16
C LEU A 115 -8.85 -1.82 -5.16
N CYS A 116 -9.44 -1.65 -6.34
CA CYS A 116 -10.84 -1.27 -6.49
C CYS A 116 -11.63 -2.47 -7.00
N LEU A 117 -12.47 -3.04 -6.13
CA LEU A 117 -13.31 -4.19 -6.45
C LEU A 117 -14.73 -3.71 -6.78
N PRO A 118 -15.43 -4.34 -7.72
CA PRO A 118 -16.79 -3.94 -8.08
C PRO A 118 -17.75 -4.14 -6.89
N GLY A 119 -18.62 -3.15 -6.67
CA GLY A 119 -19.63 -3.16 -5.61
C GLY A 119 -19.56 -1.93 -4.70
N ASP A 120 -20.62 -1.77 -3.89
CA ASP A 120 -20.81 -0.61 -3.00
C ASP A 120 -20.56 -0.94 -1.52
N SER A 121 -20.23 -2.20 -1.21
CA SER A 121 -20.01 -2.69 0.15
C SER A 121 -18.82 -3.64 0.21
N CYS A 122 -18.23 -3.80 1.38
CA CYS A 122 -17.09 -4.69 1.54
C CYS A 122 -17.41 -6.15 1.21
N PRO A 123 -16.55 -6.84 0.44
CA PRO A 123 -16.71 -8.26 0.18
C PRO A 123 -16.50 -9.08 1.44
N TRP A 124 -16.89 -10.35 1.40
CA TRP A 124 -16.68 -11.28 2.52
C TRP A 124 -15.20 -11.41 2.87
N GLY A 125 -14.90 -11.51 4.16
CA GLY A 125 -13.53 -11.48 4.68
C GLY A 125 -12.93 -10.08 4.78
N PHE A 126 -13.73 -9.04 4.58
CA PHE A 126 -13.35 -7.65 4.80
C PHE A 126 -14.37 -6.94 5.69
N PHE A 127 -13.92 -5.88 6.34
CA PHE A 127 -14.75 -5.01 7.17
C PHE A 127 -14.60 -3.56 6.73
N ALA A 128 -15.67 -2.78 6.92
CA ALA A 128 -15.67 -1.35 6.60
C ALA A 128 -14.69 -0.61 7.53
N SER A 129 -13.83 0.19 6.92
CA SER A 129 -12.81 1.00 7.59
C SER A 129 -12.67 2.34 6.87
N LYS A 130 -11.78 3.20 7.39
CA LYS A 130 -11.45 4.48 6.75
C LYS A 130 -9.95 4.65 6.64
N ILE A 131 -9.49 5.20 5.52
CA ILE A 131 -8.12 5.67 5.32
C ILE A 131 -8.19 7.18 5.13
N GLY A 132 -7.83 7.93 6.17
CA GLY A 132 -8.08 9.37 6.19
C GLY A 132 -9.58 9.64 6.07
N ALA A 133 -9.98 10.30 4.98
CA ALA A 133 -11.39 10.62 4.69
C ALA A 133 -12.09 9.60 3.76
N THR A 134 -11.36 8.61 3.22
CA THR A 134 -11.86 7.68 2.21
C THR A 134 -12.38 6.41 2.88
N ASP A 135 -13.60 6.00 2.52
CA ASP A 135 -14.14 4.70 2.93
C ASP A 135 -13.38 3.56 2.25
N ALA A 136 -13.09 2.51 3.01
CA ALA A 136 -12.26 1.40 2.58
C ALA A 136 -12.73 0.07 3.18
N CYS A 137 -12.22 -1.02 2.63
CA CYS A 137 -12.44 -2.36 3.12
C CYS A 137 -11.11 -2.96 3.56
N SER A 138 -10.97 -3.12 4.87
CA SER A 138 -9.79 -3.72 5.48
C SER A 138 -9.96 -5.22 5.59
N TYR A 139 -8.86 -5.96 5.40
CA TYR A 139 -8.88 -7.42 5.45
C TYR A 139 -9.06 -7.94 6.87
N CYS A 140 -9.97 -8.91 7.06
CA CYS A 140 -10.23 -9.53 8.36
C CYS A 140 -9.12 -10.46 8.83
N GLY A 141 -8.35 -11.02 7.89
CA GLY A 141 -7.42 -12.11 8.15
C GLY A 141 -7.81 -13.38 7.41
N GLU A 142 -6.87 -14.30 7.31
CA GLU A 142 -7.05 -15.55 6.57
C GLU A 142 -8.13 -16.41 7.19
N GLY A 143 -8.97 -17.02 6.33
CA GLY A 143 -10.06 -17.90 6.74
C GLY A 143 -11.25 -17.19 7.39
N CYS A 144 -11.19 -15.88 7.61
CA CYS A 144 -12.27 -15.13 8.22
C CYS A 144 -13.32 -14.70 7.19
N ARG A 145 -14.61 -14.91 7.50
CA ARG A 145 -15.74 -14.57 6.63
C ARG A 145 -16.35 -13.21 6.99
N SER A 146 -16.34 -12.85 8.27
CA SER A 146 -16.83 -11.57 8.79
C SER A 146 -16.08 -11.18 10.05
N CYS A 147 -15.81 -9.89 10.20
CA CYS A 147 -15.16 -9.33 11.37
C CYS A 147 -15.61 -7.87 11.57
N GLN A 148 -15.45 -7.35 12.78
CA GLN A 148 -15.64 -5.93 13.07
C GLN A 148 -14.36 -5.11 12.97
N SER A 149 -13.22 -5.77 13.16
CA SER A 149 -11.89 -5.18 13.08
C SER A 149 -10.82 -6.25 12.83
N TYR A 150 -9.60 -5.81 12.54
CA TYR A 150 -8.48 -6.71 12.32
C TYR A 150 -8.23 -7.58 13.55
N GLY A 151 -8.20 -8.91 13.37
CA GLY A 151 -8.01 -9.85 14.46
C GLY A 151 -9.24 -10.11 15.33
N HIS A 152 -10.43 -9.67 14.91
CA HIS A 152 -11.70 -9.95 15.59
C HIS A 152 -12.66 -10.68 14.65
N CYS A 153 -12.29 -11.90 14.25
CA CYS A 153 -13.14 -12.72 13.41
C CYS A 153 -14.36 -13.26 14.16
N ASP A 154 -15.54 -13.17 13.54
CA ASP A 154 -16.80 -13.71 14.07
C ASP A 154 -17.08 -15.12 13.54
N HIS A 155 -16.79 -15.34 12.25
CA HIS A 155 -17.09 -16.58 11.55
C HIS A 155 -15.96 -17.00 10.61
N CYS A 156 -15.55 -18.26 10.70
CA CYS A 156 -14.56 -18.85 9.79
C CYS A 156 -15.23 -19.53 8.59
N VAL A 157 -14.51 -19.58 7.46
CA VAL A 157 -14.89 -20.42 6.31
C VAL A 157 -14.67 -21.91 6.63
N MET A 158 -15.26 -22.80 5.85
CA MET A 158 -15.08 -24.25 6.05
C MET A 158 -13.60 -24.65 6.01
N GLY A 159 -13.21 -25.57 6.89
CA GLY A 159 -11.81 -26.00 7.05
C GLY A 159 -11.00 -25.15 8.02
N TYR A 160 -11.52 -24.02 8.50
CA TYR A 160 -10.87 -23.19 9.52
C TYR A 160 -11.65 -23.26 10.85
N ARG A 161 -10.92 -23.18 11.96
CA ARG A 161 -11.48 -23.10 13.33
C ARG A 161 -11.19 -21.73 13.93
N LEU A 162 -12.17 -21.17 14.62
CA LEU A 162 -12.01 -19.93 15.37
C LEU A 162 -11.18 -20.20 16.63
N THR A 163 -10.06 -19.50 16.76
CA THR A 163 -9.12 -19.62 17.88
C THR A 163 -8.88 -18.24 18.49
N LYS A 164 -8.91 -18.17 19.82
CA LYS A 164 -8.53 -16.99 20.58
C LYS A 164 -7.03 -17.07 20.90
N THR A 165 -6.28 -16.04 20.54
CA THR A 165 -4.84 -15.95 20.79
C THR A 165 -4.45 -14.59 21.36
N GLN A 166 -3.31 -14.53 22.03
CA GLN A 166 -2.74 -13.28 22.54
C GLN A 166 -1.75 -12.74 21.52
N LEU A 167 -2.03 -11.54 20.99
CA LEU A 167 -1.10 -10.83 20.13
C LEU A 167 0.05 -10.21 20.94
N PRO A 168 1.20 -9.93 20.30
CA PRO A 168 2.25 -9.13 20.91
C PRO A 168 1.67 -7.82 21.48
N GLY A 169 1.92 -7.57 22.77
CA GLY A 169 1.31 -6.46 23.52
C GLY A 169 0.07 -6.82 24.34
N GLY A 170 -0.28 -8.11 24.48
CA GLY A 170 -1.28 -8.60 25.44
C GLY A 170 -2.74 -8.35 25.04
N ARG A 171 -3.00 -8.09 23.75
CA ARG A 171 -4.34 -7.95 23.20
C ARG A 171 -4.86 -9.31 22.75
N GLU A 172 -6.07 -9.66 23.15
CA GLU A 172 -6.75 -10.86 22.67
C GLU A 172 -7.25 -10.65 21.22
N ALA A 173 -7.01 -11.64 20.37
CA ALA A 173 -7.51 -11.69 18.99
C ALA A 173 -8.25 -12.99 18.74
N SER A 174 -9.33 -12.94 17.96
CA SER A 174 -10.03 -14.11 17.41
C SER A 174 -9.65 -14.29 15.94
N LEU A 175 -8.89 -15.35 15.64
CA LEU A 175 -8.36 -15.66 14.32
C LEU A 175 -8.88 -17.00 13.83
N CYS A 176 -9.00 -17.15 12.52
CA CYS A 176 -9.30 -18.43 11.89
C CYS A 176 -8.00 -19.16 11.58
N ILE A 177 -7.84 -20.37 12.14
CA ILE A 177 -6.66 -21.21 11.91
C ILE A 177 -7.10 -22.42 11.08
N SER A 178 -6.34 -22.76 10.04
CA SER A 178 -6.61 -23.92 9.21
C SER A 178 -6.55 -25.20 10.05
N SER A 179 -7.58 -26.04 9.95
CA SER A 179 -7.69 -27.27 10.74
C SER A 179 -6.74 -28.38 10.26
N GLY A 180 -5.99 -28.15 9.18
CA GLY A 180 -5.06 -29.12 8.58
C GLY A 180 -3.59 -28.95 8.98
N GLY A 181 -3.27 -28.03 9.89
CA GLY A 181 -1.91 -27.81 10.37
C GLY A 181 -1.87 -27.69 11.89
N GLU A 182 -1.71 -28.81 12.58
CA GLU A 182 -1.23 -28.80 13.96
C GLU A 182 0.17 -28.20 13.98
N PHE A 183 0.29 -26.91 14.33
CA PHE A 183 1.53 -26.44 14.94
C PHE A 183 1.58 -27.05 16.35
N TYR A 184 2.36 -28.11 16.49
CA TYR A 184 2.85 -28.60 17.77
C TYR A 184 3.63 -27.46 18.44
N GLN A 185 3.00 -26.74 19.35
CA GLN A 185 3.71 -26.07 20.43
C GLN A 185 3.58 -26.98 21.64
N ASP A 186 4.53 -27.90 21.79
CA ASP A 186 4.75 -28.54 23.08
C ASP A 186 5.27 -27.46 24.04
N SER A 187 4.49 -27.21 25.09
CA SER A 187 4.85 -26.32 26.19
C SER A 187 5.95 -26.88 27.10
N ASN A 188 6.72 -27.88 26.64
CA ASN A 188 7.85 -28.44 27.35
C ASN A 188 9.03 -28.52 26.38
N GLY A 189 9.93 -27.53 26.48
CA GLY A 189 11.19 -27.56 25.77
C GLY A 189 12.02 -28.77 26.16
N GLU A 190 12.05 -29.78 25.30
CA GLU A 190 13.09 -30.80 25.29
C GLU A 190 13.26 -31.35 23.88
N GLU A 191 14.34 -30.97 23.20
CA GLU A 191 14.79 -31.62 21.97
C GLU A 191 15.18 -33.07 22.29
N ARG A 192 14.62 -34.03 21.55
CA ARG A 192 15.29 -35.32 21.35
C ARG A 192 15.49 -35.56 19.85
N LYS A 193 16.75 -35.91 19.56
CA LYS A 193 17.31 -36.25 18.25
C LYS A 193 16.55 -37.35 17.54
#